data_AF-A0A530GJ28-F1
#
_entry.id   AF-A0A530GJ28-F1
#
_cell.length_a   1.000
_cell.length_b   1.000
_cell.length_c   1.000
_cell.angle_alpha   90.00
_cell.angle_beta   90.00
_cell.angle_gamma   90.00
#
_symmetry.space_group_name_H-M   'P 1'
#
loop_
_entity.id
_entity.type
_entity.pdbx_description
1 polymer ?
#
loop_
_entity_poly.entity_id
_entity_poly.type
_entity_poly.pdbx_seq_one_letter_code
_entity_poly.pdbx_strand_id
1 'polypeptide(L)'
;LIGLVNGIGVGVFRVHPLIMTLGTSLIGTGFLQVYQRTVIASGAKIPDFLNWLGTGLTYGFPNALLLFVPVAVLIVFMLNRTGFGRLLYSVGDNERAARLSGVRYWQVITALYVLSSLLAGITGLLY
;
A
#
# COMPACT_ATOMS: atom_id res chain seq x y z
N LEU A 1 0.41 2.47 -8.25
CA LEU A 1 -0.75 2.83 -9.11
C LEU A 1 -2.09 2.53 -8.43
N ILE A 2 -2.32 1.32 -7.93
CA ILE A 2 -3.58 0.93 -7.25
C ILE A 2 -3.96 1.87 -6.09
N GLY A 3 -2.97 2.31 -5.29
CA GLY A 3 -3.19 3.26 -4.20
C GLY A 3 -3.56 4.67 -4.60
N LEU A 4 -3.06 5.14 -5.75
CA LEU A 4 -3.49 6.44 -6.27
C LEU A 4 -4.96 6.37 -6.69
N VAL A 5 -5.37 5.29 -7.35
CA VAL A 5 -6.77 5.11 -7.81
C VAL A 5 -7.72 5.01 -6.61
N ASN A 6 -7.40 4.19 -5.61
CA ASN A 6 -8.19 4.10 -4.38
C ASN A 6 -8.19 5.42 -3.61
N GLY A 7 -7.03 6.06 -3.48
CA GLY A 7 -6.88 7.33 -2.79
C GLY A 7 -7.61 8.50 -3.43
N ILE A 8 -7.67 8.55 -4.77
CA ILE A 8 -8.42 9.56 -5.54
C ILE A 8 -9.92 9.26 -5.48
N GLY A 9 -10.34 8.00 -5.62
CA GLY A 9 -11.76 7.62 -5.54
C GLY A 9 -12.38 7.92 -4.17
N VAL A 10 -11.66 7.59 -3.09
CA VAL A 10 -12.14 7.87 -1.73
C VAL A 10 -11.96 9.34 -1.37
N GLY A 11 -10.80 9.93 -1.67
CA GLY A 11 -10.47 11.30 -1.28
C GLY A 11 -11.21 12.38 -2.08
N VAL A 12 -11.31 12.22 -3.40
CA VAL A 12 -11.88 13.24 -4.31
C VAL A 12 -13.36 12.97 -4.58
N PHE A 13 -13.69 11.74 -4.97
CA PHE A 13 -15.05 11.36 -5.36
C PHE A 13 -15.94 10.98 -4.17
N ARG A 14 -15.39 10.90 -2.95
CA ARG A 14 -16.11 10.52 -1.72
C ARG A 14 -16.89 9.20 -1.87
N VAL A 15 -16.38 8.31 -2.71
CA VAL A 15 -16.96 6.97 -2.89
C VAL A 15 -16.67 6.15 -1.65
N HIS A 16 -17.62 5.31 -1.24
CA HIS A 16 -17.44 4.45 -0.08
C HIS A 16 -16.16 3.59 -0.25
N PRO A 17 -15.23 3.59 0.71
CA PRO A 17 -13.92 2.94 0.58
C PRO A 17 -14.01 1.48 0.18
N LEU A 18 -15.03 0.78 0.71
CA LEU A 18 -15.27 -0.63 0.46
C LEU A 18 -15.58 -0.93 -1.01
N ILE A 19 -16.29 -0.05 -1.71
CA ILE A 19 -16.65 -0.23 -3.13
C ILE A 19 -15.41 -0.03 -4.01
N MET A 20 -14.60 0.98 -3.71
CA MET A 20 -13.35 1.26 -4.44
C MET A 20 -12.33 0.13 -4.27
N THR A 21 -12.14 -0.37 -3.04
CA THR A 21 -11.19 -1.46 -2.78
C THR A 21 -11.64 -2.78 -3.39
N LEU A 22 -12.93 -3.11 -3.34
CA LEU A 22 -13.45 -4.30 -4.02
C LEU A 22 -13.28 -4.21 -5.55
N GLY A 23 -13.62 -3.06 -6.15
CA GLY A 23 -13.45 -2.84 -7.58
C GLY A 23 -11.99 -2.95 -8.04
N THR A 24 -11.07 -2.32 -7.29
CA THR A 24 -9.63 -2.42 -7.61
C THR A 24 -9.06 -3.81 -7.38
N SER A 25 -9.54 -4.56 -6.37
CA SER A 25 -9.15 -5.96 -6.15
C SER A 25 -9.57 -6.88 -7.31
N LEU A 26 -10.80 -6.70 -7.82
CA LEU A 26 -11.31 -7.45 -8.97
C LEU A 26 -10.50 -7.14 -10.24
N ILE A 27 -10.24 -5.87 -10.51
CA ILE A 27 -9.42 -5.44 -11.67
C ILE A 27 -8.00 -6.02 -11.53
N GLY A 28 -7.39 -5.91 -10.36
CA GLY A 28 -6.05 -6.44 -10.09
C GLY A 28 -5.98 -7.95 -10.31
N THR A 29 -6.92 -8.69 -9.74
CA THR A 29 -7.00 -10.16 -9.87
C THR A 29 -7.23 -10.59 -11.32
N GLY A 30 -8.12 -9.91 -12.05
CA GLY A 30 -8.35 -10.19 -13.47
C GLY A 30 -7.11 -9.95 -14.33
N PHE A 31 -6.41 -8.85 -14.09
CA PHE A 31 -5.16 -8.55 -14.81
C PHE A 31 -4.06 -9.56 -14.50
N LEU A 32 -3.92 -9.95 -13.23
CA LEU A 32 -3.00 -11.00 -12.78
C LEU A 32 -3.29 -12.35 -13.42
N GLN A 33 -4.55 -12.75 -13.56
CA GLN A 33 -4.91 -14.02 -14.21
C GLN A 33 -4.59 -14.02 -15.72
N VAL A 34 -4.85 -12.90 -16.42
CA VAL A 34 -4.46 -12.75 -17.82
C VAL A 34 -2.94 -12.79 -17.96
N TYR A 35 -2.23 -12.06 -17.08
CA TYR A 35 -0.77 -12.02 -17.10
C TYR A 35 -0.15 -13.39 -16.79
N GLN A 36 -0.65 -14.11 -15.78
CA GLN A 36 -0.22 -15.48 -15.46
C GLN A 36 -0.41 -16.43 -16.63
N ARG A 37 -1.55 -16.39 -17.34
CA ARG A 37 -1.75 -17.20 -18.54
C ARG A 37 -0.73 -16.91 -19.64
N THR A 38 -0.22 -15.68 -19.70
CA THR A 38 0.76 -15.26 -20.71
C THR A 38 2.21 -15.60 -20.28
N VAL A 39 2.52 -15.49 -18.98
CA VAL A 39 3.87 -15.69 -18.41
C VAL A 39 4.20 -17.15 -18.11
N ILE A 40 3.22 -17.99 -17.76
CA ILE A 40 3.43 -19.43 -17.56
C ILE A 40 3.87 -20.11 -18.88
N ALA A 41 3.47 -19.56 -20.02
CA ALA A 41 3.91 -20.03 -21.35
C ALA A 41 5.37 -19.66 -21.69
N SER A 42 5.99 -18.70 -20.98
CA SER A 42 7.31 -18.14 -21.34
C SER A 42 8.48 -18.60 -20.46
N GLY A 43 8.27 -19.45 -19.45
CA GLY A 43 9.37 -20.00 -18.64
C GLY A 43 10.20 -18.92 -17.94
N ALA A 44 9.56 -17.85 -17.48
CA ALA A 44 10.26 -16.71 -16.88
C ALA A 44 10.95 -17.12 -15.57
N LYS A 45 12.28 -17.18 -15.59
CA LYS A 45 13.11 -17.31 -14.39
C LYS A 45 12.88 -16.09 -13.50
N ILE A 46 12.40 -16.33 -12.29
CA ILE A 46 12.35 -15.32 -11.24
C ILE A 46 13.81 -14.94 -10.94
N PRO A 47 14.19 -13.65 -10.96
CA PRO A 47 15.56 -13.26 -10.67
C PRO A 47 15.97 -13.76 -9.28
N ASP A 48 17.14 -14.39 -9.17
CA ASP A 48 17.60 -15.08 -7.95
C ASP A 48 17.62 -14.15 -6.72
N PHE A 49 17.80 -12.84 -6.94
CA PHE A 49 17.71 -11.81 -5.90
C PHE A 49 16.31 -11.69 -5.28
N LEU A 50 15.23 -11.79 -6.08
CA LEU A 50 13.85 -11.76 -5.56
C LEU A 50 13.53 -13.03 -4.76
N ASN A 51 13.98 -14.19 -5.24
CA ASN A 51 13.84 -15.45 -4.49
C ASN A 51 14.61 -15.38 -3.16
N TRP A 52 15.83 -14.88 -3.15
CA TRP A 52 16.60 -14.74 -1.91
C TRP A 52 16.00 -13.72 -0.91
N LEU A 53 15.35 -12.66 -1.40
CA LEU A 53 14.66 -11.68 -0.55
C LEU A 53 13.36 -12.26 0.05
N GLY A 54 12.62 -13.03 -0.73
CA GLY A 54 11.29 -13.55 -0.38
C GLY A 54 11.28 -14.89 0.35
N THR A 55 11.99 -15.88 -0.19
CA THR A 55 12.04 -17.27 0.30
C THR A 55 13.38 -17.64 0.93
N GLY A 56 14.38 -16.75 0.88
CA GLY A 56 15.68 -16.93 1.53
C GLY A 56 15.58 -16.91 3.06
N LEU A 57 16.12 -17.95 3.69
CA LEU A 57 16.30 -18.05 5.14
C LEU A 57 17.74 -17.71 5.49
N THR A 58 17.98 -16.56 6.09
CA THR A 58 19.29 -16.23 6.67
C THR A 58 19.20 -16.45 8.17
N TYR A 59 20.04 -17.34 8.71
CA TYR A 59 20.12 -17.61 10.16
C TYR A 59 18.83 -18.11 10.85
N GLY A 60 17.90 -18.71 10.08
CA GLY A 60 16.60 -19.18 10.60
C GLY A 60 15.49 -18.13 10.60
N PHE A 61 15.77 -16.91 10.13
CA PHE A 61 14.77 -15.87 9.95
C PHE A 61 14.45 -15.66 8.46
N PRO A 62 13.17 -15.53 8.09
CA PRO A 62 12.77 -15.10 6.75
C PRO A 62 13.37 -13.72 6.44
N ASN A 63 14.06 -13.58 5.31
CA ASN A 63 14.63 -12.30 4.89
C ASN A 63 13.55 -11.20 4.72
N ALA A 64 12.31 -11.60 4.48
CA ALA A 64 11.13 -10.73 4.49
C ALA A 64 10.94 -9.98 5.82
N LEU A 65 11.23 -10.61 6.97
CA LEU A 65 11.16 -9.96 8.29
C LEU A 65 12.25 -8.89 8.45
N LEU A 66 13.43 -9.15 7.90
CA LEU A 66 14.57 -8.23 7.93
C LEU A 66 14.29 -6.95 7.13
N LEU A 67 13.48 -7.05 6.08
CA LEU A 67 12.99 -5.90 5.31
C LEU A 67 11.78 -5.22 5.97
N PHE A 68 10.89 -6.00 6.60
CA PHE A 68 9.71 -5.49 7.30
C PHE A 68 10.06 -4.59 8.49
N VAL A 69 10.99 -5.00 9.34
CA VAL A 69 11.36 -4.26 10.57
C VAL A 69 11.76 -2.79 10.30
N PRO A 70 12.71 -2.47 9.41
CA PRO A 70 13.08 -1.08 9.14
C PRO A 70 11.94 -0.28 8.50
N VAL A 71 11.13 -0.89 7.63
CA VAL A 71 9.97 -0.23 7.01
C VAL A 71 8.91 0.10 8.06
N ALA A 72 8.61 -0.84 8.96
CA ALA A 72 7.67 -0.63 10.06
C ALA A 72 8.15 0.49 11.00
N VAL A 73 9.44 0.50 11.36
CA VAL A 73 10.03 1.56 12.18
C VAL A 73 9.90 2.92 11.48
N LEU A 74 10.18 3.00 10.18
CA LEU A 74 10.08 4.23 9.40
C LEU A 74 8.64 4.75 9.39
N ILE A 75 7.65 3.88 9.23
CA ILE A 75 6.23 4.25 9.24
C ILE A 75 5.79 4.72 10.62
N VAL A 76 6.13 4.00 11.67
CA VAL A 76 5.80 4.38 13.05
C VAL A 76 6.43 5.73 13.39
N PHE A 77 7.68 5.96 12.98
CA PHE A 77 8.34 7.24 13.15
C PHE A 77 7.64 8.34 12.36
N MET A 78 7.27 8.05 11.10
CA MET A 78 6.56 8.99 10.25
C MET A 78 5.21 9.36 10.86
N LEU A 79 4.46 8.39 11.40
CA LEU A 79 3.15 8.62 12.01
C LEU A 79 3.24 9.38 13.35
N ASN A 80 4.23 9.06 14.19
CA ASN A 80 4.36 9.66 15.52
C ASN A 80 5.07 11.01 15.52
N ARG A 81 6.04 11.24 14.63
CA ARG A 81 6.88 12.45 14.64
C ARG A 81 6.57 13.46 13.54
N THR A 82 5.89 13.10 12.46
CA THR A 82 5.64 14.05 11.36
C THR A 82 4.29 14.76 11.47
N GLY A 83 4.20 15.95 10.85
CA GLY A 83 2.94 16.68 10.72
C GLY A 83 1.86 15.88 9.98
N PHE A 84 2.24 14.99 9.07
CA PHE A 84 1.33 14.12 8.33
C PHE A 84 0.54 13.17 9.25
N GLY A 85 1.21 12.54 10.22
CA GLY A 85 0.53 11.68 11.18
C GLY A 85 -0.45 12.43 12.06
N ARG A 86 -0.11 13.65 12.49
CA ARG A 86 -1.00 14.53 13.27
C ARG A 86 -2.25 14.93 12.49
N LEU A 87 -2.07 15.27 11.21
CA LEU A 87 -3.16 15.54 10.27
C LEU A 87 -4.04 14.31 10.09
N LEU A 88 -3.44 13.12 9.96
CA LEU A 88 -4.18 11.87 9.79
C LEU A 88 -5.02 11.52 11.02
N TYR A 89 -4.44 11.62 12.22
CA TYR A 89 -5.17 11.39 13.47
C TYR A 89 -6.32 12.40 13.64
N SER A 90 -6.10 13.68 13.32
CA SER A 90 -7.15 14.71 13.42
C SER A 90 -8.32 14.46 12.45
N VAL A 91 -8.01 13.94 11.25
CA VAL A 91 -9.03 13.54 10.26
C VAL A 91 -9.83 12.32 10.74
N GLY A 92 -9.16 11.35 11.39
CA GLY A 92 -9.81 10.16 11.93
C GLY A 92 -10.69 10.41 13.15
N ASP A 93 -10.32 11.39 13.99
CA ASP A 93 -11.06 11.72 15.21
C ASP A 93 -12.35 12.51 14.90
N ASN A 94 -12.27 13.56 14.07
CA ASN A 94 -13.46 14.29 13.64
C ASN A 94 -13.28 14.95 12.27
N GLU A 95 -13.77 14.29 11.23
CA GLU A 95 -13.68 14.73 9.84
C GLU A 95 -14.28 16.14 9.62
N ARG A 96 -15.38 16.47 10.34
CA ARG A 96 -16.04 17.78 10.23
C ARG A 96 -15.19 18.89 10.86
N ALA A 97 -14.59 18.63 12.02
CA ALA A 97 -13.72 19.60 12.70
C ALA A 97 -12.39 19.80 11.97
N ALA A 98 -11.81 18.73 11.41
CA ALA A 98 -10.60 18.81 10.60
C ALA A 98 -10.82 19.66 9.34
N ARG A 99 -11.98 19.53 8.69
CA ARG A 99 -12.34 20.33 7.50
C ARG A 99 -12.52 21.81 7.83
N LEU A 100 -13.13 22.13 8.97
CA LEU A 100 -13.26 23.51 9.48
C LEU A 100 -11.89 24.11 9.85
N SER A 101 -10.92 23.28 10.22
CA SER A 101 -9.54 23.67 10.51
C SER A 101 -8.66 23.84 9.25
N GLY A 102 -9.26 23.80 8.05
CA GLY A 102 -8.56 23.96 6.78
C GLY A 102 -7.81 22.72 6.28
N VAL A 103 -7.98 21.56 6.93
CA VAL A 103 -7.33 20.31 6.52
C VAL A 103 -7.98 19.78 5.25
N ARG A 104 -7.17 19.63 4.21
CA ARG A 104 -7.56 19.05 2.92
C ARG A 104 -7.65 17.52 3.04
N TYR A 105 -8.77 17.02 3.58
CA TYR A 105 -9.11 15.60 3.74
C TYR A 105 -8.66 14.71 2.57
N TRP A 106 -8.99 15.14 1.34
CA TRP A 106 -8.66 14.42 0.11
C TRP A 106 -7.16 14.14 -0.05
N GLN A 107 -6.29 15.11 0.24
CA GLN A 107 -4.84 14.96 0.13
C GLN A 107 -4.29 13.96 1.15
N VAL A 108 -4.81 13.99 2.38
CA VAL A 108 -4.38 13.12 3.47
C VAL A 108 -4.72 11.67 3.17
N ILE A 109 -5.94 11.40 2.71
CA ILE A 109 -6.38 10.05 2.34
C ILE A 109 -5.70 9.54 1.08
N THR A 110 -5.50 10.39 0.07
CA THR A 110 -4.77 9.96 -1.12
C THR A 110 -3.33 9.57 -0.75
N ALA A 111 -2.62 10.38 0.04
CA ALA A 111 -1.28 10.05 0.51
C ALA A 111 -1.25 8.77 1.35
N LEU A 112 -2.23 8.55 2.23
CA LEU A 112 -2.35 7.32 3.01
C LEU A 112 -2.50 6.08 2.11
N TYR A 113 -3.41 6.11 1.14
CA TYR A 113 -3.62 4.99 0.23
C TYR A 113 -2.41 4.74 -0.68
N VAL A 114 -1.69 5.79 -1.08
CA VAL A 114 -0.45 5.68 -1.85
C VAL A 114 0.64 4.99 -1.03
N LEU A 115 0.85 5.42 0.22
CA LEU A 115 1.81 4.78 1.13
C LEU A 115 1.46 3.30 1.36
N SER A 116 0.20 3.03 1.69
CA SER A 116 -0.29 1.65 1.90
C SER A 116 -0.07 0.76 0.68
N SER A 117 -0.27 1.29 -0.53
CA SER A 117 -0.08 0.52 -1.76
C SER A 117 1.37 0.37 -2.18
N LEU A 118 2.22 1.32 -1.80
CA LEU A 118 3.67 1.22 -1.97
C LEU A 118 4.21 0.09 -1.10
N LEU A 119 3.74 0.01 0.15
CA LEU A 119 4.01 -1.12 1.04
C LEU A 119 3.49 -2.44 0.48
N ALA A 120 2.23 -2.48 0.05
CA ALA A 120 1.65 -3.69 -0.51
C ALA A 120 2.38 -4.16 -1.78
N GLY A 121 2.88 -3.23 -2.59
CA GLY A 121 3.70 -3.52 -3.76
C GLY A 121 5.08 -4.08 -3.40
N ILE A 122 5.72 -3.56 -2.35
CA ILE A 122 6.99 -4.11 -1.83
C ILE A 122 6.77 -5.53 -1.32
N THR A 123 5.71 -5.76 -0.53
CA THR A 123 5.35 -7.10 -0.03
C THR A 123 4.98 -8.06 -1.18
N GLY A 124 4.27 -7.59 -2.20
CA GLY A 124 3.93 -8.40 -3.38
C GLY A 124 5.12 -8.67 -4.32
N LEU A 125 6.25 -7.97 -4.17
CA LEU A 125 7.50 -8.32 -4.85
C LEU A 125 8.30 -9.38 -4.08
N LEU A 126 8.00 -9.55 -2.79
CA LEU A 126 8.64 -10.51 -1.89
C LEU A 126 7.96 -11.91 -1.92
N TYR A 127 6.74 -12.02 -2.46
CA TYR A 127 5.93 -13.25 -2.49
C TYR A 127 5.46 -13.55 -3.90
#